data_AF-A0A7C1PUF3-F1
#
_entry.id   AF-A0A7C1PUF3-F1
#
_cell.length_a   1.000
_cell.length_b   1.000
_cell.length_c   1.000
_cell.angle_alpha   90.00
_cell.angle_beta   90.00
_cell.angle_gamma   90.00
#
_symmetry.space_group_name_H-M   'P 1'
#
loop_
_entity.id
_entity.type
_entity.pdbx_description
1 polymer ?
#
loop_
_entity_poly.entity_id
_entity_poly.type
_entity_poly.pdbx_seq_one_letter_code
_entity_poly.pdbx_strand_id
1 'polypeptide(L)'
;MKIRKKRMSEITETLLKKVKIVGLGAAGAGLSTLTFFVFNRFLITAQFSDLLFSSIFLALYLVILALQVMLLRRFTYIAPLVVLAVIAPLFIFWSYIYPQPSLFVVIGFMLFLLMTLIAVEYGSRLLRNTLKIHFFTIMFRVLPKALAGVLLCVSFLSYNHYVHLGNFSGDVAERWFQAALTTTEPVVHLWFPTITFDMSIEEAIAHMSETQLRRSKIDLLQQGINIDKLPPAARRGFIENIEVQFESMFERIEGGTLSKEQTLYSFIYGVVEREILSLSPTIQALGGAGVILMLFFALRGLAFVLYLPAAVVAFLLYKLSILIGFAYVTSEDRKQDIVVLS
;
A
#
# COMPACT_ATOMS: atom_id res chain seq x y z
N MET A 1 13.25 -60.85 8.72
CA MET A 1 13.28 -59.74 9.72
C MET A 1 13.93 -58.44 9.20
N LYS A 2 15.09 -58.49 8.51
CA LYS A 2 15.76 -57.29 7.91
C LYS A 2 14.92 -56.52 6.87
N ILE A 3 14.16 -57.21 6.02
CA ILE A 3 13.31 -56.57 4.99
C ILE A 3 12.15 -55.78 5.61
N ARG A 4 11.58 -56.27 6.72
CA ARG A 4 10.53 -55.57 7.48
C ARG A 4 11.06 -54.31 8.15
N LYS A 5 12.26 -54.35 8.76
CA LYS A 5 12.90 -53.15 9.35
C LYS A 5 13.23 -52.08 8.31
N LYS A 6 13.74 -52.47 7.14
CA LYS A 6 14.05 -51.53 6.03
C LYS A 6 12.79 -50.88 5.44
N ARG A 7 11.73 -51.66 5.19
CA ARG A 7 10.43 -51.10 4.78
C ARG A 7 9.81 -50.19 5.85
N MET A 8 9.91 -50.57 7.13
CA MET A 8 9.40 -49.74 8.22
C MET A 8 10.15 -48.40 8.29
N SER A 9 11.49 -48.40 8.17
CA SER A 9 12.27 -47.15 8.20
C SER A 9 11.98 -46.24 7.01
N GLU A 10 11.83 -46.80 5.80
CA GLU A 10 11.46 -46.03 4.58
C GLU A 10 10.06 -45.39 4.71
N ILE A 11 9.10 -46.10 5.30
CA ILE A 11 7.75 -45.57 5.57
C ILE A 11 7.81 -44.44 6.60
N THR A 12 8.55 -44.61 7.70
CA THR A 12 8.71 -43.59 8.74
C THR A 12 9.38 -42.33 8.19
N GLU A 13 10.42 -42.46 7.36
CA GLU A 13 11.11 -41.32 6.75
C GLU A 13 10.22 -40.56 5.77
N THR A 14 9.40 -41.28 5.00
CA THR A 14 8.44 -40.69 4.05
C THR A 14 7.33 -39.94 4.79
N LEU A 15 6.83 -40.50 5.89
CA LEU A 15 5.84 -39.84 6.76
C LEU A 15 6.42 -38.58 7.41
N LEU A 16 7.65 -38.63 7.94
CA LEU A 16 8.31 -37.49 8.54
C LEU A 16 8.48 -36.33 7.53
N LYS A 17 8.85 -36.65 6.29
CA LYS A 17 8.92 -35.66 5.20
C LYS A 17 7.57 -35.03 4.95
N LYS A 18 6.49 -35.80 4.84
CA LYS A 18 5.13 -35.26 4.65
C LYS A 18 4.69 -34.36 5.81
N VAL A 19 4.94 -34.76 7.06
CA VAL A 19 4.60 -33.96 8.24
C VAL A 19 5.34 -32.61 8.24
N LYS A 20 6.63 -32.59 7.90
CA LYS A 20 7.40 -31.35 7.79
C LYS A 20 6.83 -30.39 6.72
N ILE A 21 6.42 -30.94 5.58
CA ILE A 21 5.81 -30.17 4.48
C ILE A 21 4.47 -29.59 4.90
N VAL A 22 3.62 -30.40 5.52
CA VAL A 22 2.31 -29.96 6.03
C VAL A 22 2.48 -28.91 7.12
N GLY A 23 3.45 -29.08 8.03
CA GLY A 23 3.75 -28.10 9.07
C GLY A 23 4.19 -26.74 8.52
N LEU A 24 5.06 -26.73 7.50
CA LEU A 24 5.45 -25.51 6.78
C LEU A 24 4.26 -24.86 6.06
N GLY A 25 3.37 -25.67 5.50
CA GLY A 25 2.12 -25.21 4.88
C GLY A 25 1.18 -24.55 5.88
N ALA A 26 0.92 -25.23 7.00
CA ALA A 26 0.05 -24.75 8.06
C ALA A 26 0.59 -23.46 8.70
N ALA A 27 1.90 -23.37 8.93
CA ALA A 27 2.55 -22.14 9.41
C ALA A 27 2.37 -20.99 8.41
N GLY A 28 2.57 -21.24 7.12
CA GLY A 28 2.37 -20.23 6.07
C GLY A 28 0.92 -19.77 5.99
N ALA A 29 -0.04 -20.69 6.03
CA ALA A 29 -1.46 -20.35 6.03
C ALA A 29 -1.87 -19.60 7.30
N GLY A 30 -1.43 -20.04 8.47
CA GLY A 30 -1.70 -19.37 9.74
C GLY A 30 -1.17 -17.94 9.78
N LEU A 31 0.08 -17.71 9.34
CA LEU A 31 0.67 -16.37 9.30
C LEU A 31 -0.01 -15.46 8.27
N SER A 32 -0.40 -16.01 7.11
CA SER A 32 -1.19 -15.28 6.12
C SER A 32 -2.55 -14.86 6.70
N THR A 33 -3.27 -15.80 7.33
CA THR A 33 -4.53 -15.51 8.01
C THR A 33 -4.37 -14.45 9.11
N LEU A 34 -3.34 -14.55 9.95
CA LEU A 34 -3.07 -13.54 10.99
C LEU A 34 -2.76 -12.17 10.39
N THR A 35 -2.00 -12.11 9.29
CA THR A 35 -1.69 -10.87 8.57
C THR A 35 -2.98 -10.15 8.17
N PHE A 36 -3.88 -10.87 7.51
CA PHE A 36 -5.15 -10.35 7.03
C PHE A 36 -6.17 -10.11 8.15
N PHE A 37 -6.12 -10.87 9.25
CA PHE A 37 -6.97 -10.66 10.41
C PHE A 37 -6.67 -9.33 11.10
N VAL A 38 -5.39 -9.09 11.38
CA VAL A 38 -4.95 -7.82 11.98
C VAL A 38 -5.13 -6.67 10.99
N PHE A 39 -4.92 -6.90 9.70
CA PHE A 39 -5.21 -5.89 8.68
C PHE A 39 -6.70 -5.52 8.63
N ASN A 40 -7.62 -6.50 8.72
CA ASN A 40 -9.04 -6.21 8.78
C ASN A 40 -9.41 -5.42 10.05
N ARG A 41 -8.75 -5.70 11.19
CA ARG A 41 -8.87 -4.86 12.38
C ARG A 41 -8.41 -3.43 12.11
N PHE A 42 -7.27 -3.24 11.47
CA PHE A 42 -6.80 -1.92 11.05
C PHE A 42 -7.81 -1.19 10.16
N LEU A 43 -8.45 -1.88 9.20
CA LEU A 43 -9.48 -1.26 8.36
C LEU A 43 -10.62 -0.68 9.20
N ILE A 44 -11.03 -1.38 10.25
CA ILE A 44 -12.14 -0.99 11.14
C ILE A 44 -11.71 0.06 12.18
N THR A 45 -10.53 -0.08 12.79
CA THR A 45 -10.08 0.74 13.93
C THR A 45 -9.22 1.95 13.52
N ALA A 46 -8.65 1.92 12.31
CA ALA A 46 -7.64 2.85 11.80
C ALA A 46 -6.42 3.05 12.74
N GLN A 47 -6.15 2.11 13.65
CA GLN A 47 -5.04 2.22 14.59
C GLN A 47 -3.70 1.82 13.97
N PHE A 48 -2.69 2.69 14.07
CA PHE A 48 -1.36 2.44 13.52
C PHE A 48 -0.68 1.18 14.10
N SER A 49 -0.98 0.82 15.35
CA SER A 49 -0.49 -0.41 15.97
C SER A 49 -0.92 -1.66 15.20
N ASP A 50 -2.16 -1.70 14.72
CA ASP A 50 -2.68 -2.85 13.97
C ASP A 50 -1.97 -2.96 12.60
N LEU A 51 -1.66 -1.83 11.95
CA LEU A 51 -0.87 -1.82 10.72
C LEU A 51 0.56 -2.36 10.93
N LEU A 52 1.21 -1.98 12.03
CA LEU A 52 2.53 -2.50 12.40
C LEU A 52 2.50 -4.01 12.66
N PHE A 53 1.52 -4.49 13.45
CA PHE A 53 1.39 -5.92 13.73
C PHE A 53 1.09 -6.73 12.47
N SER A 54 0.22 -6.23 11.58
CA SER A 54 -0.03 -6.86 10.28
C SER A 54 1.25 -6.96 9.44
N SER A 55 2.06 -5.90 9.43
CA SER A 55 3.36 -5.87 8.73
C SER A 55 4.36 -6.89 9.28
N ILE A 56 4.38 -7.12 10.60
CA ILE A 56 5.22 -8.14 11.23
C ILE A 56 4.78 -9.55 10.80
N PHE A 57 3.48 -9.84 10.86
CA PHE A 57 2.96 -11.14 10.42
C PHE A 57 3.20 -11.37 8.92
N LEU A 58 3.12 -10.32 8.10
CA LEU A 58 3.46 -10.37 6.69
C LEU A 58 4.94 -10.72 6.48
N ALA A 59 5.85 -10.07 7.22
CA ALA A 59 7.27 -10.39 7.15
C ALA A 59 7.54 -11.86 7.54
N LEU A 60 6.89 -12.37 8.59
CA LEU A 60 6.98 -13.78 8.98
C LEU A 60 6.39 -14.72 7.92
N TYR A 61 5.28 -14.36 7.29
CA TYR A 61 4.72 -15.11 6.17
C TYR A 61 5.73 -15.19 5.00
N LEU A 62 6.36 -14.07 4.64
CA LEU A 62 7.41 -14.03 3.61
C LEU A 62 8.61 -14.92 3.98
N VAL A 63 8.99 -14.98 5.26
CA VAL A 63 10.02 -15.90 5.75
C VAL A 63 9.64 -17.35 5.51
N ILE A 64 8.41 -17.75 5.86
CA ILE A 64 7.95 -19.12 5.61
C ILE A 64 7.86 -19.41 4.11
N LEU A 65 7.38 -18.47 3.30
CA LEU A 65 7.34 -18.63 1.84
C LEU A 65 8.75 -18.83 1.26
N ALA A 66 9.73 -18.06 1.73
CA ALA A 66 11.13 -18.22 1.36
C ALA A 66 11.66 -19.63 1.70
N LEU A 67 11.38 -20.11 2.92
CA LEU A 67 11.74 -21.46 3.35
C LEU A 67 11.05 -22.53 2.50
N GLN A 68 9.77 -22.37 2.17
CA GLN A 68 9.04 -23.29 1.29
C GLN A 68 9.72 -23.39 -0.07
N VAL A 69 10.08 -22.26 -0.69
CA VAL A 69 10.77 -22.25 -1.99
C VAL A 69 12.13 -22.95 -1.92
N MET A 70 12.91 -22.70 -0.87
CA MET A 70 14.25 -23.27 -0.70
C MET A 70 14.23 -24.76 -0.38
N LEU A 71 13.29 -25.21 0.45
CA LEU A 71 13.26 -26.58 0.96
C LEU A 71 12.51 -27.56 0.03
N LEU A 72 11.43 -27.12 -0.63
CA LEU A 72 10.57 -28.02 -1.39
C LEU A 72 10.98 -28.19 -2.85
N ARG A 73 11.78 -27.27 -3.44
CA ARG A 73 12.37 -27.24 -4.81
C ARG A 73 11.40 -27.42 -6.00
N ARG A 74 10.37 -28.26 -5.89
CA ARG A 74 9.37 -28.56 -6.90
C ARG A 74 8.12 -27.72 -6.66
N PHE A 75 7.73 -26.98 -7.69
CA PHE A 75 6.51 -26.18 -7.73
C PHE A 75 5.26 -26.97 -7.32
N THR A 76 5.15 -28.24 -7.75
CA THR A 76 3.98 -29.10 -7.46
C THR A 76 3.70 -29.28 -5.97
N TYR A 77 4.72 -29.23 -5.11
CA TYR A 77 4.52 -29.33 -3.66
C TYR A 77 4.27 -27.97 -3.00
N ILE A 78 4.76 -26.88 -3.58
CA ILE A 78 4.63 -25.53 -3.00
C ILE A 78 3.30 -24.89 -3.40
N ALA A 79 2.87 -25.06 -4.65
CA ALA A 79 1.63 -24.51 -5.19
C ALA A 79 0.39 -24.78 -4.31
N PRO A 80 0.09 -26.03 -3.86
CA PRO A 80 -1.06 -26.26 -2.99
C PRO A 80 -0.92 -25.57 -1.61
N LEU A 81 0.30 -25.39 -1.09
CA LEU A 81 0.52 -24.67 0.17
C LEU A 81 0.28 -23.17 0.01
N VAL A 82 0.67 -22.60 -1.13
CA VAL A 82 0.37 -21.21 -1.50
C VAL A 82 -1.13 -21.01 -1.66
N VAL A 83 -1.80 -21.91 -2.39
CA VAL A 83 -3.26 -21.88 -2.55
C VAL A 83 -3.95 -21.90 -1.18
N LEU A 84 -3.54 -22.81 -0.29
CA LEU A 84 -4.07 -22.86 1.07
C LEU A 84 -3.82 -21.55 1.84
N ALA A 85 -2.62 -20.98 1.74
CA ALA A 85 -2.27 -19.75 2.43
C ALA A 85 -2.99 -18.50 1.89
N VAL A 86 -3.43 -18.52 0.63
CA VAL A 86 -4.23 -17.44 0.04
C VAL A 86 -5.73 -17.64 0.30
N ILE A 87 -6.20 -18.88 0.33
CA ILE A 87 -7.61 -19.19 0.58
C ILE A 87 -7.97 -19.04 2.06
N ALA A 88 -7.10 -19.44 2.99
CA ALA A 88 -7.37 -19.35 4.42
C ALA A 88 -7.81 -17.94 4.91
N PRO A 89 -7.16 -16.83 4.52
CA PRO A 89 -7.60 -15.49 4.89
C PRO A 89 -8.93 -15.04 4.27
N LEU A 90 -9.43 -15.66 3.19
CA LEU A 90 -10.75 -15.32 2.62
C LEU A 90 -11.87 -15.49 3.66
N PHE A 91 -11.72 -16.42 4.61
CA PHE A 91 -12.70 -16.65 5.68
C PHE A 91 -12.92 -15.40 6.54
N ILE A 92 -11.90 -14.56 6.74
CA ILE A 92 -12.00 -13.32 7.52
C ILE A 92 -12.88 -12.30 6.81
N PHE A 93 -12.85 -12.31 5.48
CA PHE A 93 -13.61 -11.38 4.62
C PHE A 93 -14.93 -11.98 4.13
N TRP A 94 -15.44 -13.03 4.79
CA TRP A 94 -16.66 -13.72 4.38
C TRP A 94 -17.88 -12.79 4.28
N SER A 95 -17.99 -11.81 5.18
CA SER A 95 -19.04 -10.78 5.15
C SER A 95 -19.05 -9.93 3.88
N TYR A 96 -17.90 -9.81 3.18
CA TYR A 96 -17.78 -9.10 1.92
C TYR A 96 -17.99 -9.99 0.70
N ILE A 97 -18.13 -11.31 0.90
CA ILE A 97 -18.29 -12.31 -0.17
C ILE A 97 -19.74 -12.83 -0.23
N TYR A 98 -20.42 -12.90 0.92
CA TYR A 98 -21.80 -13.37 1.02
C TYR A 98 -22.66 -12.35 1.78
N PRO A 99 -23.87 -11.99 1.30
CA PRO A 99 -24.63 -12.65 0.21
C PRO A 99 -24.35 -12.14 -1.21
N GLN A 100 -23.73 -10.97 -1.39
CA GLN A 100 -23.31 -10.47 -2.71
C GLN A 100 -21.78 -10.32 -2.73
N PRO A 101 -21.06 -11.02 -3.62
CA PRO A 101 -19.60 -10.98 -3.62
C PRO A 101 -19.09 -9.64 -4.14
N SER A 102 -18.31 -8.94 -3.32
CA SER A 102 -17.56 -7.77 -3.79
C SER A 102 -16.49 -8.21 -4.80
N LEU A 103 -16.61 -7.71 -6.03
CA LEU A 103 -15.64 -7.95 -7.10
C LEU A 103 -14.22 -7.53 -6.69
N PHE A 104 -14.08 -6.46 -5.90
CA PHE A 104 -12.77 -5.96 -5.44
C PHE A 104 -12.06 -6.96 -4.52
N VAL A 105 -12.79 -7.61 -3.61
CA VAL A 105 -12.22 -8.63 -2.72
C VAL A 105 -11.75 -9.83 -3.54
N VAL A 106 -12.60 -10.31 -4.47
CA VAL A 106 -12.27 -11.45 -5.33
C VAL A 106 -11.06 -11.16 -6.21
N ILE A 107 -11.03 -10.00 -6.88
CA ILE A 107 -9.91 -9.57 -7.72
C ILE A 107 -8.63 -9.42 -6.88
N GLY A 108 -8.72 -8.82 -5.69
CA GLY A 108 -7.59 -8.66 -4.78
C GLY A 108 -6.95 -9.99 -4.40
N PHE A 109 -7.76 -10.97 -3.96
CA PHE A 109 -7.25 -12.30 -3.62
C PHE A 109 -6.77 -13.09 -4.85
N MET A 110 -7.41 -12.92 -6.01
CA MET A 110 -6.97 -13.54 -7.26
C MET A 110 -5.58 -13.01 -7.69
N LEU A 111 -5.35 -11.70 -7.59
CA LEU A 111 -4.04 -11.10 -7.87
C LEU A 111 -2.98 -11.54 -6.86
N PHE A 112 -3.34 -11.64 -5.58
CA PHE A 112 -2.44 -12.19 -4.56
C PHE A 112 -2.05 -13.64 -4.89
N LEU A 113 -3.01 -14.48 -5.27
CA LEU A 113 -2.75 -15.86 -5.68
C LEU A 113 -1.82 -15.92 -6.89
N LEU A 114 -2.16 -15.21 -7.97
CA LEU A 114 -1.41 -15.22 -9.23
C LEU A 114 0.03 -14.74 -9.03
N MET A 115 0.24 -13.60 -8.36
CA MET A 115 1.57 -13.05 -8.14
C MET A 115 2.44 -13.96 -7.25
N THR A 116 1.84 -14.58 -6.23
CA THR A 116 2.56 -15.50 -5.35
C THR A 116 2.91 -16.81 -6.06
N LEU A 117 2.01 -17.35 -6.90
CA LEU A 117 2.30 -18.53 -7.72
C LEU A 117 3.42 -18.24 -8.73
N ILE A 118 3.38 -17.10 -9.41
CA ILE A 118 4.45 -16.66 -10.34
C ILE A 118 5.78 -16.53 -9.58
N ALA A 119 5.76 -15.95 -8.38
CA ALA A 119 6.95 -15.80 -7.54
C ALA A 119 7.58 -17.16 -7.20
N VAL A 120 6.77 -18.10 -6.72
CA VAL A 120 7.20 -19.44 -6.32
C VAL A 120 7.64 -20.28 -7.52
N GLU A 121 6.94 -20.20 -8.63
CA GLU A 121 7.31 -20.90 -9.86
C GLU A 121 8.67 -20.42 -10.35
N TYR A 122 8.87 -19.11 -10.41
CA TYR A 122 10.12 -18.51 -10.82
C TYR A 122 11.27 -18.90 -9.88
N GLY A 123 11.04 -18.86 -8.56
CA GLY A 123 12.00 -19.33 -7.55
C GLY A 123 12.37 -20.81 -7.71
N SER A 124 11.37 -21.66 -7.93
CA SER A 124 11.54 -23.10 -8.13
C SER A 124 12.29 -23.41 -9.44
N ARG A 125 11.98 -22.69 -10.53
CA ARG A 125 12.71 -22.79 -11.81
C ARG A 125 14.18 -22.40 -11.64
N LEU A 126 14.45 -21.29 -10.93
CA LEU A 126 15.80 -20.81 -10.69
C LEU A 126 16.62 -21.82 -9.87
N LEU A 127 16.04 -22.34 -8.78
CA LEU A 127 16.69 -23.34 -7.90
C LEU A 127 16.91 -24.69 -8.59
N ARG A 128 16.10 -25.05 -9.60
CA ARG A 128 16.34 -26.24 -10.43
C ARG A 128 17.44 -26.05 -11.48
N ASN A 129 17.66 -24.82 -11.94
CA ASN A 129 18.56 -24.54 -13.05
C ASN A 129 19.96 -24.05 -12.61
N THR A 130 20.14 -23.72 -11.33
CA THR A 130 21.45 -23.35 -10.78
C THR A 130 22.17 -24.54 -10.15
N LEU A 131 23.47 -24.72 -10.49
CA LEU A 131 24.35 -25.74 -9.90
C LEU A 131 24.65 -25.49 -8.42
N LYS A 132 24.70 -24.23 -7.99
CA LYS A 132 24.93 -23.82 -6.59
C LYS A 132 23.77 -22.95 -6.10
N ILE A 133 23.31 -23.22 -4.88
CA ILE A 133 22.22 -22.48 -4.23
C ILE A 133 22.76 -21.12 -3.76
N HIS A 134 22.44 -20.06 -4.50
CA HIS A 134 22.70 -18.68 -4.09
C HIS A 134 21.43 -18.09 -3.45
N PHE A 135 21.27 -18.31 -2.14
CA PHE A 135 20.04 -17.98 -1.40
C PHE A 135 19.52 -16.57 -1.68
N PHE A 136 20.36 -15.55 -1.48
CA PHE A 136 19.95 -14.15 -1.63
C PHE A 136 19.57 -13.81 -3.08
N THR A 137 20.30 -14.32 -4.08
CA THR A 137 19.98 -14.08 -5.49
C THR A 137 18.59 -14.60 -5.85
N ILE A 138 18.20 -15.74 -5.29
CA ILE A 138 16.87 -16.32 -5.53
C ILE A 138 15.82 -15.53 -4.74
N MET A 139 16.07 -15.25 -3.47
CA MET A 139 15.10 -14.57 -2.60
C MET A 139 14.80 -13.13 -3.00
N PHE A 140 15.80 -12.37 -3.46
CA PHE A 140 15.59 -11.03 -4.01
C PHE A 140 14.77 -11.01 -5.31
N ARG A 141 14.53 -12.15 -5.94
CA ARG A 141 13.63 -12.26 -7.12
C ARG A 141 12.24 -12.80 -6.78
N VAL A 142 12.13 -13.58 -5.70
CA VAL A 142 10.88 -14.21 -5.25
C VAL A 142 10.09 -13.29 -4.33
N LEU A 143 10.72 -12.79 -3.26
CA LEU A 143 10.03 -12.05 -2.21
C LEU A 143 9.37 -10.76 -2.70
N PRO A 144 10.01 -9.92 -3.55
CA PRO A 144 9.34 -8.71 -4.04
C PRO A 144 8.08 -8.99 -4.87
N LYS A 145 8.06 -10.10 -5.62
CA LYS A 145 6.88 -10.50 -6.42
C LYS A 145 5.74 -11.01 -5.54
N ALA A 146 6.06 -11.83 -4.54
CA ALA A 146 5.06 -12.30 -3.57
C ALA A 146 4.47 -11.13 -2.77
N LEU A 147 5.34 -10.22 -2.30
CA LEU A 147 4.92 -9.02 -1.59
C LEU A 147 4.05 -8.11 -2.49
N ALA A 148 4.40 -7.93 -3.76
CA ALA A 148 3.56 -7.17 -4.69
C ALA A 148 2.14 -7.75 -4.79
N GLY A 149 1.98 -9.08 -4.77
CA GLY A 149 0.69 -9.74 -4.71
C GLY A 149 -0.12 -9.38 -3.46
N VAL A 150 0.52 -9.40 -2.28
CA VAL A 150 -0.12 -9.00 -1.03
C VAL A 150 -0.49 -7.52 -1.05
N LEU A 151 0.40 -6.64 -1.52
CA LEU A 151 0.16 -5.20 -1.56
C LEU A 151 -1.00 -4.84 -2.51
N LEU A 152 -1.12 -5.54 -3.65
CA LEU A 152 -2.29 -5.40 -4.51
C LEU A 152 -3.56 -5.78 -3.75
N CYS A 153 -3.59 -6.95 -3.10
CA CYS A 153 -4.75 -7.37 -2.32
C CYS A 153 -5.12 -6.37 -1.22
N VAL A 154 -4.14 -5.91 -0.44
CA VAL A 154 -4.30 -4.86 0.57
C VAL A 154 -4.92 -3.59 -0.04
N SER A 155 -4.43 -3.14 -1.21
CA SER A 155 -4.93 -1.95 -1.89
C SER A 155 -6.39 -2.10 -2.34
N PHE A 156 -6.75 -3.26 -2.90
CA PHE A 156 -8.12 -3.59 -3.27
C PHE A 156 -9.05 -3.69 -2.05
N LEU A 157 -8.58 -4.26 -0.94
CA LEU A 157 -9.34 -4.37 0.31
C LEU A 157 -9.55 -3.01 0.97
N SER A 158 -8.53 -2.16 1.03
CA SER A 158 -8.64 -0.78 1.51
C SER A 158 -9.62 0.04 0.67
N TYR A 159 -9.51 -0.04 -0.66
CA TYR A 159 -10.45 0.62 -1.56
C TYR A 159 -11.89 0.13 -1.35
N ASN A 160 -12.08 -1.18 -1.24
CA ASN A 160 -13.39 -1.76 -0.99
C ASN A 160 -13.99 -1.26 0.33
N HIS A 161 -13.20 -1.27 1.40
CA HIS A 161 -13.68 -0.90 2.73
C HIS A 161 -13.97 0.60 2.86
N TYR A 162 -13.03 1.46 2.45
CA TYR A 162 -13.16 2.90 2.64
C TYR A 162 -14.00 3.56 1.54
N VAL A 163 -13.71 3.28 0.26
CA VAL A 163 -14.33 4.00 -0.85
C VAL A 163 -15.63 3.32 -1.31
N HIS A 164 -15.59 2.02 -1.63
CA HIS A 164 -16.75 1.36 -2.23
C HIS A 164 -17.91 1.16 -1.26
N LEU A 165 -17.62 0.75 -0.02
CA LEU A 165 -18.63 0.55 1.01
C LEU A 165 -18.97 1.83 1.79
N GLY A 166 -18.25 2.93 1.54
CA GLY A 166 -18.52 4.22 2.19
C GLY A 166 -18.26 4.23 3.69
N ASN A 167 -17.46 3.30 4.23
CA ASN A 167 -17.07 3.32 5.65
C ASN A 167 -16.03 4.41 5.97
N PHE A 168 -15.60 5.16 4.96
CA PHE A 168 -14.84 6.38 5.15
C PHE A 168 -15.78 7.46 5.66
N SER A 169 -15.86 7.61 6.99
CA SER A 169 -16.64 8.69 7.59
C SER A 169 -16.09 10.05 7.16
N GLY A 170 -16.97 11.04 7.01
CA GLY A 170 -16.59 12.43 6.70
C GLY A 170 -15.45 12.91 7.59
N ASP A 171 -15.51 12.64 8.89
CA ASP A 171 -14.46 13.01 9.86
C ASP A 171 -13.07 12.38 9.57
N VAL A 172 -13.02 11.16 9.00
CA VAL A 172 -11.75 10.51 8.65
C VAL A 172 -11.25 11.06 7.32
N ALA A 173 -12.13 11.27 6.35
CA ALA A 173 -11.81 11.99 5.12
C ALA A 173 -11.23 13.37 5.42
N GLU A 174 -11.85 14.05 6.36
CA GLU A 174 -11.50 15.37 6.79
C GLU A 174 -10.11 15.40 7.43
N ARG A 175 -9.83 14.49 8.37
CA ARG A 175 -8.50 14.38 8.99
C ARG A 175 -7.38 14.05 7.99
N TRP A 176 -7.64 13.17 7.04
CA TRP A 176 -6.66 12.80 6.02
C TRP A 176 -6.42 13.93 5.02
N PHE A 177 -7.48 14.63 4.62
CA PHE A 177 -7.39 15.80 3.75
C PHE A 177 -6.68 16.96 4.46
N GLN A 178 -6.96 17.19 5.74
CA GLN A 178 -6.25 18.18 6.57
C GLN A 178 -4.76 17.84 6.70
N ALA A 179 -4.42 16.57 6.95
CA ALA A 179 -3.04 16.12 7.01
C ALA A 179 -2.31 16.28 5.67
N ALA A 180 -2.99 16.04 4.55
CA ALA A 180 -2.43 16.27 3.21
C ALA A 180 -2.21 17.77 2.94
N LEU A 181 -3.19 18.62 3.28
CA LEU A 181 -3.11 20.06 3.07
C LEU A 181 -2.04 20.72 3.95
N THR A 182 -1.95 20.37 5.23
CA THR A 182 -0.90 20.86 6.13
C THR A 182 0.50 20.40 5.68
N THR A 183 0.63 19.19 5.10
CA THR A 183 1.89 18.75 4.49
C THR A 183 2.26 19.59 3.25
N THR A 184 1.28 20.14 2.53
CA THR A 184 1.49 21.04 1.38
C THR A 184 1.65 22.52 1.74
N GLU A 185 1.37 22.88 2.99
CA GLU A 185 1.46 24.25 3.52
C GLU A 185 2.83 24.92 3.28
N PRO A 186 3.99 24.23 3.41
CA PRO A 186 5.29 24.81 3.09
C PRO A 186 5.42 25.27 1.62
N VAL A 187 4.72 24.62 0.69
CA VAL A 187 4.72 25.00 -0.74
C VAL A 187 3.86 26.25 -0.95
N VAL A 188 2.73 26.34 -0.25
CA VAL A 188 1.84 27.51 -0.30
C VAL A 188 2.52 28.73 0.32
N HIS A 189 3.28 28.55 1.41
CA HIS A 189 4.05 29.61 2.05
C HIS A 189 5.11 30.28 1.14
N LEU A 190 5.57 29.60 0.07
CA LEU A 190 6.44 30.23 -0.93
C LEU A 190 5.73 31.38 -1.68
N TRP A 191 4.41 31.26 -1.85
CA TRP A 191 3.59 32.22 -2.57
C TRP A 191 2.83 33.15 -1.62
N PHE A 192 2.39 32.63 -0.48
CA PHE A 192 1.63 33.36 0.53
C PHE A 192 2.13 33.01 1.95
N PRO A 193 3.09 33.78 2.48
CA PRO A 193 3.80 33.41 3.72
C PRO A 193 2.93 33.36 4.98
N THR A 194 1.78 34.02 4.98
CA THR A 194 0.92 34.18 6.16
C THR A 194 -0.35 33.35 6.12
N ILE A 195 -0.60 32.59 5.05
CA ILE A 195 -1.80 31.75 4.93
C ILE A 195 -1.56 30.41 5.61
N THR A 196 -2.51 30.00 6.43
CA THR A 196 -2.63 28.66 6.99
C THR A 196 -4.01 28.11 6.62
N PHE A 197 -4.15 26.79 6.49
CA PHE A 197 -5.43 26.21 6.04
C PHE A 197 -6.53 26.21 7.11
N ASP A 198 -6.17 26.43 8.38
CA ASP A 198 -7.09 26.45 9.52
C ASP A 198 -7.78 27.82 9.74
N MET A 199 -7.37 28.88 9.03
CA MET A 199 -7.96 30.21 9.15
C MET A 199 -9.33 30.32 8.45
N SER A 200 -10.13 31.32 8.84
CA SER A 200 -11.38 31.62 8.13
C SER A 200 -11.12 32.13 6.72
N ILE A 201 -12.10 31.99 5.82
CA ILE A 201 -11.97 32.53 4.46
C ILE A 201 -11.78 34.06 4.49
N GLU A 202 -12.44 34.76 5.41
CA GLU A 202 -12.25 36.20 5.61
C GLU A 202 -10.81 36.55 5.97
N GLU A 203 -10.22 35.83 6.94
CA GLU A 203 -8.82 36.01 7.34
C GLU A 203 -7.85 35.66 6.20
N ALA A 204 -8.14 34.61 5.44
CA ALA A 204 -7.35 34.22 4.27
C ALA A 204 -7.36 35.31 3.19
N ILE A 205 -8.52 35.89 2.89
CA ILE A 205 -8.67 36.96 1.92
C ILE A 205 -7.93 38.22 2.36
N ALA A 206 -8.01 38.60 3.63
CA ALA A 206 -7.28 39.73 4.18
C ALA A 206 -5.76 39.53 4.06
N HIS A 207 -5.25 38.35 4.43
CA HIS A 207 -3.83 38.01 4.33
C HIS A 207 -3.32 37.89 2.88
N MET A 208 -4.13 37.37 1.96
CA MET A 208 -3.86 37.35 0.52
C MET A 208 -3.75 38.77 -0.03
N SER A 209 -4.69 39.63 0.34
CA SER A 209 -4.76 41.03 -0.07
C SER A 209 -3.56 41.83 0.45
N GLU A 210 -3.18 41.62 1.71
CA GLU A 210 -1.99 42.24 2.30
C GLU A 210 -0.68 41.75 1.63
N THR A 211 -0.60 40.45 1.33
CA THR A 211 0.56 39.87 0.66
C THR A 211 0.69 40.38 -0.78
N GLN A 212 -0.43 40.49 -1.50
CA GLN A 212 -0.46 41.03 -2.85
C GLN A 212 -0.14 42.52 -2.85
N LEU A 213 -0.62 43.29 -1.87
CA LEU A 213 -0.24 44.68 -1.66
C LEU A 213 1.26 44.83 -1.40
N ARG A 214 1.86 43.94 -0.61
CA ARG A 214 3.30 43.95 -0.33
C ARG A 214 4.14 43.61 -1.56
N ARG A 215 3.66 42.71 -2.43
CA ARG A 215 4.31 42.37 -3.70
C ARG A 215 4.16 43.50 -4.73
N SER A 216 2.95 44.03 -4.90
CA SER A 216 2.68 45.15 -5.80
C SER A 216 3.35 46.44 -5.33
N LYS A 217 3.68 46.59 -4.03
CA LYS A 217 4.52 47.69 -3.53
C LYS A 217 5.87 47.78 -4.24
N ILE A 218 6.50 46.65 -4.56
CA ILE A 218 7.80 46.65 -5.26
C ILE A 218 7.63 47.17 -6.70
N ASP A 219 6.60 46.71 -7.40
CA ASP A 219 6.29 47.13 -8.77
C ASP A 219 5.79 48.59 -8.85
N LEU A 220 4.97 49.01 -7.89
CA LEU A 220 4.43 50.36 -7.79
C LEU A 220 5.50 51.39 -7.39
N LEU A 221 6.47 50.99 -6.54
CA LEU A 221 7.65 51.81 -6.25
C LEU A 221 8.52 52.02 -7.49
N GLN A 222 8.64 51.02 -8.38
CA GLN A 222 9.32 51.18 -9.68
C GLN A 222 8.58 52.12 -10.63
N GLN A 223 7.26 52.25 -10.48
CA GLN A 223 6.41 53.19 -11.22
C GLN A 223 6.29 54.58 -10.55
N GLY A 224 7.05 54.84 -9.47
CA GLY A 224 7.05 56.12 -8.76
C GLY A 224 5.91 56.33 -7.77
N ILE A 225 5.07 55.32 -7.53
CA ILE A 225 3.94 55.35 -6.60
C ILE A 225 4.36 54.71 -5.28
N ASN A 226 4.47 55.52 -4.23
CA ASN A 226 4.79 55.01 -2.90
C ASN A 226 3.51 54.74 -2.11
N ILE A 227 3.15 53.46 -1.95
CA ILE A 227 1.96 52.99 -1.21
C ILE A 227 1.93 53.52 0.23
N ASP A 228 3.08 53.73 0.86
CA ASP A 228 3.17 54.24 2.25
C ASP A 228 2.86 55.74 2.34
N LYS A 229 2.83 56.46 1.21
CA LYS A 229 2.50 57.89 1.13
C LYS A 229 1.08 58.17 0.64
N LEU A 230 0.29 57.14 0.32
CA LEU A 230 -1.11 57.33 -0.05
C LEU A 230 -1.97 57.74 1.16
N PRO A 231 -2.99 58.59 0.97
CA PRO A 231 -3.96 58.90 2.01
C PRO A 231 -4.60 57.61 2.58
N PRO A 232 -4.88 57.53 3.89
CA PRO A 232 -5.45 56.33 4.52
C PRO A 232 -6.77 55.84 3.91
N ALA A 233 -7.52 56.74 3.25
CA ALA A 233 -8.75 56.41 2.52
C ALA A 233 -8.46 55.73 1.17
N ALA A 234 -7.45 56.20 0.43
CA ALA A 234 -7.05 55.60 -0.84
C ALA A 234 -6.40 54.22 -0.63
N ARG A 235 -5.62 54.06 0.44
CA ARG A 235 -5.05 52.76 0.82
C ARG A 235 -6.12 51.74 1.21
N ARG A 236 -7.17 52.17 1.94
CA ARG A 236 -8.32 51.33 2.26
C ARG A 236 -9.11 50.93 1.01
N GLY A 237 -9.40 51.87 0.12
CA GLY A 237 -10.09 51.56 -1.14
C GLY A 237 -9.29 50.62 -2.07
N PHE A 238 -7.95 50.66 -2.04
CA PHE A 238 -7.13 49.69 -2.77
C PHE A 238 -7.17 48.29 -2.15
N ILE A 239 -7.15 48.18 -0.83
CA ILE A 239 -7.26 46.90 -0.11
C ILE A 239 -8.66 46.31 -0.36
N GLU A 240 -9.71 47.11 -0.21
CA GLU A 240 -11.11 46.70 -0.43
C GLU A 240 -11.33 46.22 -1.88
N ASN A 241 -10.73 46.88 -2.88
CA ASN A 241 -10.80 46.43 -4.28
C ASN A 241 -10.08 45.10 -4.53
N ILE A 242 -9.01 44.80 -3.77
CA ILE A 242 -8.29 43.53 -3.87
C ILE A 242 -9.08 42.44 -3.15
N GLU A 243 -9.64 42.74 -1.97
CA GLU A 243 -10.50 41.84 -1.20
C GLU A 243 -11.74 41.44 -2.01
N VAL A 244 -12.41 42.40 -2.67
CA VAL A 244 -13.56 42.11 -3.57
C VAL A 244 -13.16 41.22 -4.74
N GLN A 245 -11.95 41.36 -5.28
CA GLN A 245 -11.47 40.47 -6.35
C GLN A 245 -11.28 39.04 -5.84
N PHE A 246 -10.68 38.87 -4.65
CA PHE A 246 -10.55 37.55 -4.03
C PHE A 246 -11.90 36.96 -3.66
N GLU A 247 -12.81 37.72 -3.05
CA GLU A 247 -14.19 37.28 -2.75
C GLU A 247 -14.90 36.78 -4.02
N SER A 248 -14.85 37.55 -5.10
CA SER A 248 -15.45 37.14 -6.38
C SER A 248 -14.81 35.88 -6.98
N MET A 249 -13.52 35.64 -6.72
CA MET A 249 -12.84 34.43 -7.16
C MET A 249 -13.31 33.21 -6.37
N PHE A 250 -13.43 33.34 -5.04
CA PHE A 250 -13.94 32.29 -4.17
C PHE A 250 -15.43 31.98 -4.45
N GLU A 251 -16.27 32.99 -4.65
CA GLU A 251 -17.69 32.81 -5.02
C GLU A 251 -17.85 32.10 -6.38
N ARG A 252 -16.99 32.40 -7.36
CA ARG A 252 -16.98 31.71 -8.67
C ARG A 252 -16.58 30.24 -8.55
N ILE A 253 -15.70 29.91 -7.61
CA ILE A 253 -15.25 28.53 -7.35
C ILE A 253 -16.34 27.75 -6.59
N GLU A 254 -17.03 28.39 -5.65
CA GLU A 254 -18.11 27.76 -4.88
C GLU A 254 -19.42 27.62 -5.67
N GLY A 255 -19.63 28.46 -6.68
CA GLY A 255 -20.86 28.51 -7.46
C GLY A 255 -22.04 29.16 -6.72
N GLY A 256 -21.77 30.05 -5.75
CA GLY A 256 -22.79 30.68 -4.90
C GLY A 256 -22.22 31.70 -3.90
N THR A 257 -23.05 32.13 -2.93
CA THR A 257 -22.67 33.09 -1.89
C THR A 257 -21.71 32.45 -0.88
N LEU A 258 -20.52 33.03 -0.76
CA LEU A 258 -19.43 32.58 0.10
C LEU A 258 -19.79 32.67 1.59
N SER A 259 -19.67 31.56 2.32
CA SER A 259 -19.76 31.58 3.78
C SER A 259 -18.44 32.07 4.39
N LYS A 260 -18.35 33.36 4.71
CA LYS A 260 -17.11 34.01 5.18
C LYS A 260 -16.57 33.44 6.51
N GLU A 261 -17.45 32.85 7.33
CA GLU A 261 -17.12 32.21 8.61
C GLU A 261 -16.57 30.78 8.47
N GLN A 262 -16.66 30.20 7.27
CA GLN A 262 -16.16 28.86 7.01
C GLN A 262 -14.61 28.85 7.00
N THR A 263 -14.00 27.77 7.47
CA THR A 263 -12.55 27.59 7.38
C THR A 263 -12.12 27.35 5.93
N LEU A 264 -10.97 27.89 5.53
CA LEU A 264 -10.41 27.69 4.18
C LEU A 264 -10.29 26.20 3.85
N TYR A 265 -9.93 25.40 4.86
CA TYR A 265 -9.92 23.95 4.81
C TYR A 265 -11.26 23.32 4.37
N SER A 266 -12.35 23.64 5.07
CA SER A 266 -13.65 23.02 4.80
C SER A 266 -14.26 23.51 3.49
N PHE A 267 -13.92 24.73 3.06
CA PHE A 267 -14.23 25.24 1.73
C PHE A 267 -13.57 24.41 0.62
N ILE A 268 -12.24 24.19 0.71
CA ILE A 268 -11.50 23.41 -0.30
C ILE A 268 -12.03 21.98 -0.34
N TYR A 269 -12.29 21.37 0.83
CA TYR A 269 -12.88 20.03 0.90
C TYR A 269 -14.24 19.98 0.21
N GLY A 270 -15.15 20.92 0.49
CA GLY A 270 -16.48 20.97 -0.10
C GLY A 270 -16.49 21.21 -1.62
N VAL A 271 -15.53 21.98 -2.14
CA VAL A 271 -15.34 22.15 -3.59
C VAL A 271 -14.88 20.85 -4.23
N VAL A 272 -13.87 20.19 -3.66
CA VAL A 272 -13.34 18.92 -4.18
C VAL A 272 -14.39 17.81 -4.13
N GLU A 273 -15.13 17.70 -3.02
CA GLU A 273 -16.21 16.72 -2.86
C GLU A 273 -17.30 16.91 -3.93
N ARG A 274 -17.75 18.15 -4.14
CA ARG A 274 -18.78 18.47 -5.13
C ARG A 274 -18.33 18.16 -6.56
N GLU A 275 -17.12 18.52 -6.91
CA GLU A 275 -16.55 18.24 -8.23
C GLU A 275 -16.44 16.72 -8.46
N ILE A 276 -15.94 15.96 -7.48
CA ILE A 276 -15.84 14.49 -7.55
C ILE A 276 -17.21 13.83 -7.70
N LEU A 277 -18.21 14.29 -6.94
CA LEU A 277 -19.57 13.76 -7.01
C LEU A 277 -20.28 14.13 -8.32
N SER A 278 -19.89 15.23 -8.96
CA SER A 278 -20.46 15.67 -10.24
C SER A 278 -19.92 14.89 -11.46
N LEU A 279 -18.83 14.12 -11.28
CA LEU A 279 -18.23 13.33 -12.36
C LEU A 279 -19.12 12.17 -12.81
N SER A 280 -19.03 11.82 -14.09
CA SER A 280 -19.79 10.70 -14.65
C SER A 280 -19.40 9.36 -13.98
N PRO A 281 -20.31 8.37 -13.93
CA PRO A 281 -20.04 7.07 -13.30
C PRO A 281 -18.80 6.35 -13.86
N THR A 282 -18.49 6.55 -15.15
CA THR A 282 -17.30 5.99 -15.81
C THR A 282 -16.01 6.62 -15.29
N ILE A 283 -16.01 7.94 -15.06
CA ILE A 283 -14.85 8.65 -14.53
C ILE A 283 -14.67 8.32 -13.04
N GLN A 284 -15.75 8.15 -12.29
CA GLN A 284 -15.69 7.67 -10.90
C GLN A 284 -15.10 6.25 -10.81
N ALA A 285 -15.46 5.35 -11.74
CA ALA A 285 -14.86 4.01 -11.81
C ALA A 285 -13.36 4.04 -12.17
N LEU A 286 -12.96 4.90 -13.11
CA LEU A 286 -11.54 5.15 -13.44
C LEU A 286 -10.77 5.78 -12.26
N GLY A 287 -11.41 6.69 -11.53
CA GLY A 287 -10.89 7.27 -10.29
C GLY A 287 -10.61 6.20 -9.25
N GLY A 288 -11.51 5.22 -9.10
CA GLY A 288 -11.30 4.10 -8.21
C GLY A 288 -10.08 3.25 -8.55
N ALA A 289 -9.87 2.95 -9.84
CA ALA A 289 -8.64 2.29 -10.30
C ALA A 289 -7.39 3.15 -10.01
N GLY A 290 -7.48 4.47 -10.19
CA GLY A 290 -6.44 5.43 -9.83
C GLY A 290 -6.07 5.37 -8.34
N VAL A 291 -7.06 5.34 -7.44
CA VAL A 291 -6.85 5.22 -5.99
C VAL A 291 -6.17 3.90 -5.64
N ILE A 292 -6.63 2.77 -6.20
CA ILE A 292 -6.01 1.46 -5.97
C ILE A 292 -4.54 1.48 -6.40
N LEU A 293 -4.24 2.03 -7.58
CA LEU A 293 -2.87 2.12 -8.08
C LEU A 293 -2.01 3.04 -7.22
N MET A 294 -2.55 4.18 -6.79
CA MET A 294 -1.85 5.12 -5.91
C MET A 294 -1.50 4.45 -4.57
N LEU A 295 -2.46 3.77 -3.92
CA LEU A 295 -2.22 3.00 -2.70
C LEU A 295 -1.16 1.92 -2.92
N PHE A 296 -1.26 1.17 -4.02
CA PHE A 296 -0.29 0.14 -4.35
C PHE A 296 1.11 0.70 -4.53
N PHE A 297 1.29 1.80 -5.28
CA PHE A 297 2.60 2.40 -5.50
C PHE A 297 3.17 3.01 -4.22
N ALA A 298 2.34 3.65 -3.39
CA ALA A 298 2.74 4.18 -2.09
C ALA A 298 3.27 3.05 -1.18
N LEU A 299 2.53 1.95 -1.06
CA LEU A 299 2.95 0.78 -0.27
C LEU A 299 4.17 0.10 -0.89
N ARG A 300 4.26 0.05 -2.23
CA ARG A 300 5.38 -0.55 -2.94
C ARG A 300 6.68 0.21 -2.71
N GLY A 301 6.64 1.54 -2.55
CA GLY A 301 7.80 2.34 -2.17
C GLY A 301 8.44 1.89 -0.86
N LEU A 302 7.64 1.41 0.09
CA LEU A 302 8.08 0.92 1.41
C LEU A 302 8.32 -0.59 1.45
N ALA A 303 8.07 -1.31 0.35
CA ALA A 303 8.14 -2.78 0.30
C ALA A 303 9.53 -3.35 0.68
N PHE A 304 10.61 -2.61 0.40
CA PHE A 304 11.98 -3.04 0.73
C PHE A 304 12.22 -3.20 2.23
N VAL A 305 11.52 -2.42 3.05
CA VAL A 305 11.58 -2.48 4.52
C VAL A 305 11.07 -3.84 5.02
N LEU A 306 10.15 -4.48 4.29
CA LEU A 306 9.58 -5.77 4.66
C LEU A 306 10.39 -6.95 4.14
N TYR A 307 10.67 -7.00 2.83
CA TYR A 307 11.27 -8.19 2.25
C TYR A 307 12.75 -8.35 2.58
N LEU A 308 13.48 -7.26 2.86
CA LEU A 308 14.93 -7.33 3.11
C LEU A 308 15.24 -7.97 4.48
N PRO A 309 14.63 -7.53 5.60
CA PRO A 309 14.73 -8.26 6.88
C PRO A 309 14.18 -9.68 6.78
N ALA A 310 13.06 -9.89 6.08
CA ALA A 310 12.50 -11.23 5.88
C ALA A 310 13.49 -12.17 5.16
N ALA A 311 14.22 -11.68 4.15
CA ALA A 311 15.25 -12.47 3.47
C ALA A 311 16.39 -12.87 4.43
N VAL A 312 16.85 -11.95 5.29
CA VAL A 312 17.90 -12.22 6.27
C VAL A 312 17.45 -13.24 7.31
N VAL A 313 16.25 -13.08 7.88
CA VAL A 313 15.68 -14.02 8.84
C VAL A 313 15.48 -15.40 8.20
N ALA A 314 14.95 -15.45 6.98
CA ALA A 314 14.80 -16.69 6.23
C ALA A 314 16.14 -17.38 5.95
N PHE A 315 17.20 -16.62 5.68
CA PHE A 315 18.55 -17.17 5.51
C PHE A 315 19.07 -17.83 6.80
N LEU A 316 18.90 -17.15 7.94
CA LEU A 316 19.29 -17.70 9.24
C LEU A 316 18.53 -18.99 9.56
N LEU A 317 17.20 -18.99 9.37
CA LEU A 317 16.37 -20.18 9.58
C LEU A 317 16.69 -21.30 8.59
N TYR A 318 17.04 -20.98 7.35
CA TYR A 318 17.48 -21.96 6.36
C TYR A 318 18.79 -22.63 6.80
N LYS A 319 19.78 -21.85 7.24
CA LYS A 319 21.05 -22.37 7.77
C LYS A 319 20.85 -23.21 9.04
N LEU A 320 20.00 -22.73 9.95
CA LEU A 320 19.64 -23.46 11.17
C LEU A 320 18.95 -24.79 10.86
N SER A 321 18.04 -24.80 9.87
CA SER A 321 17.37 -26.02 9.40
C SER A 321 18.36 -27.05 8.86
N ILE A 322 19.43 -26.60 8.18
CA ILE A 322 20.48 -27.51 7.74
C ILE A 322 21.29 -28.04 8.93
N LEU A 323 21.65 -27.16 9.88
CA LEU A 323 22.49 -27.50 11.04
C LEU A 323 21.82 -28.53 11.98
N ILE A 324 20.49 -28.41 12.19
CA ILE A 324 19.71 -29.33 13.03
C ILE A 324 19.42 -30.66 12.28
N GLY A 325 19.81 -30.80 11.02
CA GLY A 325 19.50 -31.97 10.19
C GLY A 325 18.03 -32.03 9.76
N PHE A 326 17.31 -30.90 9.84
CA PHE A 326 15.95 -30.80 9.32
C PHE A 326 15.93 -30.91 7.79
N ALA A 327 16.96 -30.38 7.12
CA ALA A 327 17.20 -30.44 5.68
C ALA A 327 18.65 -30.81 5.37
N TYR A 328 18.89 -31.56 4.28
CA TYR A 328 20.23 -31.91 3.82
C TYR A 328 20.45 -31.39 2.40
N VAL A 329 21.60 -30.78 2.16
CA VAL A 329 22.01 -30.36 0.81
C VAL A 329 22.70 -31.55 0.16
N THR A 330 22.04 -32.16 -0.82
CA THR A 330 22.63 -33.21 -1.66
C THR A 330 22.88 -32.67 -3.06
N SER A 331 23.95 -33.15 -3.69
CA SER A 331 24.23 -32.84 -5.10
C SER A 331 23.56 -33.90 -5.96
N GLU A 332 22.70 -33.48 -6.88
CA GLU A 332 22.21 -34.36 -7.94
C GLU A 332 23.23 -34.36 -9.08
N ASP A 333 23.68 -35.53 -9.48
CA ASP A 333 24.50 -35.71 -10.68
C ASP A 333 23.59 -35.49 -11.91
N ARG A 334 23.63 -34.30 -12.50
CA ARG A 334 22.78 -33.92 -13.63
C ARG A 334 23.57 -34.05 -14.93
N LYS A 335 23.35 -35.13 -15.69
CA LYS A 335 23.67 -35.18 -17.12
C LYS A 335 22.62 -34.37 -17.86
N GLN A 336 22.98 -33.19 -18.36
CA GLN A 336 22.06 -32.33 -19.08
C GLN A 336 22.45 -32.32 -20.56
N ASP A 337 21.64 -32.95 -21.38
CA ASP A 337 21.81 -32.93 -22.83
C ASP A 337 21.37 -31.56 -23.38
N ILE A 338 22.19 -31.05 -24.30
CA ILE A 338 21.96 -29.81 -25.05
C ILE A 338 21.56 -30.17 -26.48
N VAL A 339 20.56 -29.47 -27.00
CA VAL A 339 20.19 -29.57 -28.41
C VAL A 339 21.26 -28.85 -29.22
N VAL A 340 22.11 -29.62 -29.87
CA VAL A 340 23.01 -29.12 -30.91
C VAL A 340 22.20 -29.13 -32.21
N LEU A 341 21.93 -27.94 -32.75
CA LEU A 341 21.43 -27.83 -34.11
C LEU A 341 22.57 -28.26 -35.04
N SER A 342 22.36 -29.34 -35.79
CA SER A 342 23.23 -29.79 -36.88
C SER A 342 22.99 -28.97 -38.14
#